data_AF-A0A819NYL0-F1
#
_entry.id   AF-A0A819NYL0-F1
#
_cell.length_a   1.000
_cell.length_b   1.000
_cell.length_c   1.000
_cell.angle_alpha   90.00
_cell.angle_beta   90.00
_cell.angle_gamma   90.00
#
_symmetry.space_group_name_H-M   'P 1'
#
loop_
_entity.id
_entity.type
_entity.pdbx_description
1 polymer ?
#
loop_
_entity_poly.entity_id
_entity_poly.type
_entity_poly.pdbx_seq_one_letter_code
_entity_poly.pdbx_strand_id
1 'polypeptide(L)'
;LNQSVKVQVWLITPPHRINGNDTVSIQWQATECNDCFTWTPKQLYFNSENFHERQTLTITRVKDGLKTKLIPTFYGGGFDLVIPDLYPIYIE
;
A
#
# COMPACT_ATOMS: atom_id res chain seq x y z
N LEU A 1 -9.69 -10.44 17.72
CA LEU A 1 -9.18 -9.06 17.92
C LEU A 1 -7.67 -9.05 18.15
N ASN A 2 -6.97 -8.00 17.70
CA ASN A 2 -5.51 -7.78 17.79
C ASN A 2 -4.64 -8.79 17.03
N GLN A 3 -5.19 -9.42 15.99
CA GLN A 3 -4.40 -10.23 15.08
C GLN A 3 -3.71 -9.32 14.06
N SER A 4 -2.45 -9.60 13.81
CA SER A 4 -1.63 -8.87 12.85
C SER A 4 -1.12 -9.79 11.75
N VAL A 5 -1.14 -9.29 10.52
CA VAL A 5 -0.53 -9.93 9.36
C VAL A 5 0.54 -9.00 8.78
N LYS A 6 1.59 -9.60 8.21
CA LYS A 6 2.65 -8.88 7.50
C LYS A 6 2.49 -9.15 6.01
N VAL A 7 2.39 -8.09 5.23
CA VAL A 7 2.36 -8.12 3.77
C VAL A 7 3.66 -7.52 3.25
N GLN A 8 4.28 -8.17 2.27
CA GLN A 8 5.44 -7.64 1.58
C GLN A 8 4.98 -6.87 0.35
N VAL A 9 5.46 -5.64 0.20
CA VAL A 9 5.14 -4.73 -0.91
C VAL A 9 6.45 -4.33 -1.59
N TRP A 10 6.46 -4.42 -2.91
CA TRP A 10 7.58 -3.99 -3.76
C TRP A 10 7.03 -3.63 -5.16
N LEU A 11 7.84 -2.96 -5.96
CA LEU A 11 7.53 -2.65 -7.35
C LEU A 11 8.29 -3.58 -8.30
N ILE A 12 7.64 -3.95 -9.41
CA ILE A 12 8.25 -4.78 -10.45
C ILE A 12 9.09 -3.96 -11.44
N THR A 13 8.92 -2.65 -11.45
CA THR A 13 9.65 -1.70 -12.30
C THR A 13 10.01 -0.45 -11.50
N PRO A 14 11.15 0.20 -11.80
CA PRO A 14 11.49 1.46 -11.15
C PRO A 14 10.47 2.56 -11.51
N PRO A 15 10.19 3.51 -10.61
CA PRO A 15 9.38 4.67 -10.95
C PRO A 15 10.07 5.56 -11.99
N HIS A 16 9.27 6.24 -12.80
CA HIS A 16 9.76 7.18 -13.79
C HIS A 16 10.06 8.54 -13.16
N ARG A 17 11.14 9.20 -13.59
CA ARG A 17 11.43 10.57 -13.19
C ARG A 17 10.50 11.55 -13.92
N ILE A 18 9.60 12.19 -13.17
CA ILE A 18 8.66 13.21 -13.67
C ILE A 18 8.90 14.50 -12.91
N ASN A 19 9.12 15.61 -13.62
CA ASN A 19 9.41 16.93 -13.03
C ASN A 19 10.56 16.90 -12.00
N GLY A 20 11.57 16.05 -12.23
CA GLY A 20 12.72 15.91 -11.36
C GLY A 20 12.54 14.94 -10.18
N ASN A 21 11.31 14.47 -9.90
CA ASN A 21 10.99 13.51 -8.84
C ASN A 21 10.78 12.10 -9.43
N ASP A 22 11.52 11.12 -8.91
CA ASP A 22 11.45 9.70 -9.28
C ASP A 22 10.94 8.82 -8.12
N THR A 23 10.30 9.45 -7.12
CA THR A 23 9.73 8.75 -5.99
C THR A 23 8.23 8.53 -6.21
N VAL A 24 7.78 7.32 -5.90
CA VAL A 24 6.37 7.00 -5.70
C VAL A 24 6.11 6.77 -4.22
N SER A 25 5.02 7.34 -3.71
CA SER A 25 4.48 6.97 -2.40
C SER A 25 3.21 6.14 -2.56
N ILE A 26 3.08 5.13 -1.71
CA ILE A 26 1.92 4.24 -1.68
C ILE A 26 1.23 4.40 -0.33
N GLN A 27 -0.07 4.69 -0.37
CA GLN A 27 -0.98 4.71 0.77
C GLN A 27 -2.06 3.66 0.58
N TRP A 28 -2.88 3.42 1.61
CA TRP A 28 -4.00 2.49 1.54
C TRP A 28 -5.27 3.09 2.11
N GLN A 29 -6.41 2.66 1.58
CA GLN A 29 -7.74 2.96 2.08
C GLN A 29 -8.55 1.67 2.23
N ALA A 30 -9.21 1.50 3.37
CA ALA A 30 -10.19 0.44 3.57
C ALA A 30 -11.53 0.83 2.91
N THR A 31 -12.28 -0.13 2.39
CA THR A 31 -13.55 0.14 1.68
C THR A 31 -14.81 -0.21 2.47
N GLU A 32 -14.78 -1.24 3.32
CA GLU A 32 -15.97 -1.73 4.04
C GLU A 32 -15.97 -1.35 5.52
N CYS A 33 -14.80 -1.28 6.15
CA CYS A 33 -14.67 -0.89 7.56
C CYS A 33 -13.42 -0.06 7.83
N ASN A 34 -13.59 1.27 7.80
CA ASN A 34 -12.49 2.24 7.87
C ASN A 34 -11.77 2.25 9.23
N ASP A 35 -12.40 1.77 10.30
CA ASP A 35 -11.87 1.76 11.66
C ASP A 35 -11.70 0.35 12.25
N CYS A 36 -11.91 -0.71 11.45
CA CYS A 36 -11.65 -2.09 11.87
C CYS A 36 -10.16 -2.45 11.85
N PHE A 37 -9.38 -1.75 11.04
CA PHE A 37 -7.97 -2.06 10.82
C PHE A 37 -7.10 -0.82 10.99
N THR A 38 -5.89 -1.04 11.50
CA THR A 38 -4.79 -0.10 11.38
C THR A 38 -3.64 -0.78 10.67
N TRP A 39 -2.73 0.01 10.11
CA TRP A 39 -1.54 -0.50 9.47
C TRP A 39 -0.36 0.45 9.68
N THR A 40 0.83 -0.15 9.69
CA THR A 40 2.11 0.52 9.87
C THR A 40 3.13 -0.08 8.89
N PRO A 41 3.90 0.74 8.16
CA PRO A 41 3.82 2.21 8.12
C PRO A 41 2.57 2.72 7.39
N LYS A 42 2.24 4.00 7.54
CA LYS A 42 1.08 4.62 6.86
C LYS A 42 1.34 4.89 5.37
N GLN A 43 2.61 4.96 4.98
CA GLN A 43 3.05 5.13 3.60
C GLN A 43 4.30 4.27 3.37
N LEU A 44 4.45 3.76 2.16
CA LEU A 44 5.71 3.21 1.66
C LEU A 44 6.25 4.11 0.55
N TYR A 45 7.57 4.20 0.43
CA TYR A 45 8.24 5.03 -0.57
C TYR A 45 9.17 4.18 -1.40
N PHE A 46 9.07 4.33 -2.72
CA PHE A 46 9.94 3.64 -3.66
C PHE A 46 10.53 4.64 -4.66
N ASN A 47 11.79 4.45 -5.04
CA ASN A 47 12.52 5.22 -6.04
C ASN A 47 13.38 4.28 -6.91
N SER A 48 14.24 4.83 -7.77
CA SER A 48 15.11 4.02 -8.64
C SER A 48 16.06 3.08 -7.90
N GLU A 49 16.38 3.36 -6.63
CA GLU A 49 17.35 2.62 -5.83
C GLU A 49 16.70 1.46 -5.08
N ASN A 50 15.50 1.65 -4.53
CA ASN A 50 14.86 0.68 -3.63
C ASN A 50 13.56 0.03 -4.17
N PHE A 51 13.15 0.29 -5.41
CA PHE A 51 11.88 -0.21 -5.96
C PHE A 51 11.70 -1.74 -5.84
N HIS A 52 12.79 -2.49 -5.93
CA HIS A 52 12.83 -3.95 -5.89
C HIS A 52 12.94 -4.50 -4.47
N GLU A 53 13.20 -3.64 -3.47
CA GLU A 53 13.29 -4.04 -2.08
C GLU A 53 11.89 -4.32 -1.51
N ARG A 54 11.76 -5.46 -0.81
CA ARG A 54 10.50 -5.82 -0.16
C ARG A 54 10.36 -5.04 1.14
N GLN A 55 9.40 -4.13 1.17
CA GLN A 55 9.03 -3.38 2.36
C GLN A 55 7.83 -4.03 3.05
N THR A 56 7.82 -4.03 4.39
CA THR A 56 6.78 -4.70 5.18
C THR A 56 5.66 -3.74 5.56
N LEU A 57 4.44 -4.07 5.18
CA LEU A 57 3.21 -3.46 5.71
C LEU A 57 2.63 -4.39 6.78
N THR A 58 2.55 -3.93 8.02
CA THR A 58 1.89 -4.65 9.10
C THR A 58 0.47 -4.16 9.23
N ILE A 59 -0.50 -5.05 9.11
CA ILE A 59 -1.93 -4.75 9.22
C ILE A 59 -2.45 -5.41 10.48
N THR A 60 -3.13 -4.67 11.34
CA THR A 60 -3.68 -5.14 12.61
C THR A 60 -5.18 -4.89 12.67
N ARG A 61 -5.94 -5.95 12.97
CA ARG A 61 -7.38 -5.85 13.23
C ARG A 61 -7.63 -5.34 14.65
N VAL A 62 -8.22 -4.16 14.77
CA VAL A 62 -8.52 -3.49 16.05
C VAL A 62 -10.00 -3.60 16.46
N LYS A 63 -10.91 -3.93 15.53
CA LYS A 63 -12.31 -4.23 15.80
C LYS A 63 -12.79 -5.41 14.97
N ASP A 64 -13.82 -6.11 15.45
CA ASP A 64 -14.52 -7.09 14.65
C ASP A 64 -15.34 -6.38 13.58
N GLY A 65 -15.46 -7.00 12.41
CA GLY A 65 -16.11 -6.42 11.25
C GLY A 65 -16.01 -7.33 10.04
N LEU A 66 -16.70 -6.94 8.97
CA LEU A 66 -16.75 -7.70 7.72
C LEU A 66 -15.35 -7.85 7.10
N LYS A 67 -15.21 -8.85 6.23
CA LYS A 67 -14.07 -8.96 5.31
C LYS A 67 -13.96 -7.66 4.51
N THR A 68 -12.75 -7.18 4.32
CA THR A 68 -12.50 -5.91 3.63
C THR A 68 -11.32 -6.04 2.67
N LYS A 69 -11.13 -5.02 1.85
CA LYS A 69 -9.93 -4.83 1.06
C LYS A 69 -9.26 -3.50 1.41
N LEU A 70 -7.94 -3.49 1.38
CA LEU A 70 -7.16 -2.26 1.32
C LEU A 70 -6.83 -1.96 -0.14
N ILE A 71 -7.37 -0.87 -0.65
CA ILE A 71 -7.06 -0.36 -1.98
C ILE A 71 -5.84 0.56 -1.85
N PRO A 72 -4.76 0.32 -2.60
CA PRO A 72 -3.62 1.23 -2.60
C PRO A 72 -4.00 2.56 -3.27
N THR A 73 -3.26 3.62 -2.99
CA THR A 73 -3.25 4.84 -3.79
C THR A 73 -1.79 5.16 -4.10
N PHE A 74 -1.47 5.32 -5.37
CA PHE A 74 -0.12 5.62 -5.83
C PHE A 74 0.02 7.10 -6.15
N TYR A 75 1.11 7.72 -5.69
CA TYR A 75 1.40 9.13 -5.96
C TYR A 75 2.80 9.29 -6.55
N GLY A 76 2.89 9.83 -7.77
CA GLY A 76 4.15 10.14 -8.43
C GLY A 76 4.78 8.95 -9.15
N GLY A 77 5.95 9.19 -9.74
CA GLY A 77 6.72 8.14 -10.41
C GLY A 77 6.08 7.57 -11.69
N GLY A 78 5.01 8.19 -12.20
CA GLY A 78 4.17 7.65 -13.28
C GLY A 78 3.20 6.56 -12.83
N PHE A 79 3.28 6.15 -11.55
CA PHE A 79 2.38 5.16 -10.95
C PHE A 79 1.03 5.77 -10.57
N ASP A 80 0.92 7.11 -10.53
CA ASP A 80 -0.34 7.84 -10.39
C ASP A 80 -1.35 7.55 -11.53
N LEU A 81 -0.89 7.00 -12.64
CA LEU A 81 -1.73 6.53 -13.76
C LEU A 81 -2.15 5.06 -13.65
N VAL A 82 -1.64 4.31 -12.66
CA VAL A 82 -1.97 2.90 -12.44
C VAL A 82 -3.33 2.80 -11.76
N ILE A 83 -4.21 1.95 -12.29
CA ILE A 83 -5.55 1.70 -11.74
C ILE A 83 -5.42 0.96 -10.39
N PRO A 84 -5.78 1.58 -9.24
CA PRO A 84 -5.46 0.96 -7.95
C PRO A 84 -6.32 -0.25 -7.59
N ASP A 85 -7.54 -0.35 -8.11
CA ASP A 85 -8.45 -1.49 -7.94
C ASP A 85 -7.91 -2.82 -8.50
N LEU A 86 -6.85 -2.78 -9.32
CA LEU A 86 -6.17 -3.98 -9.82
C LEU A 86 -5.21 -4.59 -8.79
N TYR A 87 -4.90 -3.89 -7.70
CA TYR A 87 -3.92 -4.30 -6.70
C TYR A 87 -4.45 -4.28 -5.25
N PRO A 88 -5.63 -4.85 -4.95
CA PRO A 88 -6.17 -4.86 -3.59
C PRO A 88 -5.41 -5.84 -2.68
N ILE A 89 -5.30 -5.49 -1.40
CA ILE A 89 -4.94 -6.44 -0.34
C ILE A 89 -6.23 -6.91 0.31
N TYR A 90 -6.56 -8.20 0.16
CA TYR A 90 -7.72 -8.79 0.82
C TYR A 90 -7.40 -9.11 2.29
N ILE A 91 -8.29 -8.69 3.19
CA ILE A 91 -8.20 -8.96 4.63
C ILE A 91 -9.42 -9.75 5.07
N GLU A 92 -9.17 -10.92 5.68
CA GLU A 92 -10.19 -11.81 6.23
C GLU A 92 -10.55 -11.49 7.68
#